data_AF-A0A4Y2X8P1-F1
#
_entry.id   AF-A0A4Y2X8P1-F1
#
_cell.length_a   1.000
_cell.length_b   1.000
_cell.length_c   1.000
_cell.angle_alpha   90.00
_cell.angle_beta   90.00
_cell.angle_gamma   90.00
#
_symmetry.space_group_name_H-M   'P 1'
#
loop_
_entity.id
_entity.type
_entity.pdbx_description
1 polymer ?
#
loop_
_entity_poly.entity_id
_entity_poly.type
_entity_poly.pdbx_seq_one_letter_code
_entity_poly.pdbx_strand_id
1 'polypeptide(L)'
;DVAAALIAQVPKVIGPVGLLYVHQREFAVTTPHDKHLTVVGTEDTTTCSMVVLRHSGSGVSCVAHFDGSGLEQGVVNVVRHVQDLSMNVPEG
;
A
#
# COMPACT_ATOMS: atom_id res chain seq x y z
N ASP A 1 9.67 -10.36 -17.39
CA ASP A 1 10.15 -10.39 -16.00
C ASP A 1 9.69 -9.11 -15.31
N VAL A 2 8.85 -9.21 -14.27
CA VAL A 2 8.25 -8.06 -13.58
C VAL A 2 9.29 -7.29 -12.75
N ALA A 3 10.27 -8.00 -12.17
CA ALA A 3 11.30 -7.38 -11.34
C ALA A 3 12.21 -6.48 -12.20
N ALA A 4 12.66 -7.00 -13.35
CA ALA A 4 13.48 -6.23 -14.29
C ALA A 4 12.75 -4.95 -14.79
N ALA A 5 11.44 -5.05 -15.04
CA ALA A 5 10.63 -3.91 -15.47
C ALA A 5 10.49 -2.84 -14.36
N LEU A 6 10.35 -3.25 -13.10
CA LEU A 6 10.27 -2.33 -11.96
C LEU A 6 11.62 -1.64 -11.70
N ILE A 7 12.72 -2.39 -11.73
CA ILE A 7 14.08 -1.86 -11.54
C ILE A 7 14.44 -0.83 -12.62
N ALA A 8 13.96 -1.02 -13.85
CA ALA A 8 14.22 -0.11 -14.96
C ALA A 8 13.42 1.21 -14.90
N GLN A 9 12.47 1.36 -13.96
CA GLN A 9 11.69 2.59 -13.86
C GLN A 9 12.54 3.74 -13.32
N VAL A 10 12.39 4.92 -13.92
CA VAL A 10 13.00 6.15 -13.41
C VAL A 10 12.23 6.59 -12.15
N PRO A 11 12.90 6.81 -11.00
CA PRO A 11 12.25 7.32 -9.80
C PRO A 11 11.54 8.66 -10.07
N LYS A 12 10.34 8.81 -9.52
CA LYS A 12 9.52 10.02 -9.66
C LYS A 12 9.48 10.76 -8.33
N VAL A 13 9.62 12.08 -8.38
CA VAL A 13 9.34 12.94 -7.22
C VAL A 13 7.83 13.13 -7.14
N ILE A 14 7.24 12.71 -6.04
CA ILE A 14 5.80 12.86 -5.78
C ILE A 14 5.60 14.05 -4.83
N GLY A 15 4.77 15.01 -5.24
CA GLY A 15 4.40 16.16 -4.41
C GLY A 15 3.38 15.78 -3.31
N PRO A 16 3.14 16.66 -2.34
CA PRO A 16 2.28 16.36 -1.18
C PRO A 16 0.78 16.32 -1.52
N VAL A 17 0.36 16.89 -2.65
CA VAL A 17 -1.05 16.98 -3.01
C VAL A 17 -1.60 15.59 -3.32
N GLY A 18 -2.55 15.13 -2.51
CA GLY A 18 -3.19 13.84 -2.67
C GLY A 18 -2.30 12.64 -2.34
N LEU A 19 -1.17 12.86 -1.66
CA LEU A 19 -0.26 11.81 -1.19
C LEU A 19 -0.61 11.43 0.26
N LEU A 20 -0.80 10.14 0.50
CA LEU A 20 -0.69 9.55 1.83
C LEU A 20 0.66 8.84 1.95
N TYR A 21 1.56 9.44 2.71
CA TYR A 21 2.87 8.87 3.00
C TYR A 21 2.79 7.93 4.21
N VAL A 22 3.35 6.72 4.08
CA VAL A 22 3.35 5.67 5.09
C VAL A 22 4.75 5.54 5.66
N HIS A 23 4.93 5.75 6.96
CA HIS A 23 6.23 5.58 7.61
C HIS A 23 6.51 4.11 7.96
N GLN A 24 7.76 3.83 8.33
CA GLN A 24 8.17 2.53 8.84
C GLN A 24 7.29 2.10 10.03
N ARG A 25 6.84 0.84 10.02
CA ARG A 25 5.88 0.23 10.98
C ARG A 25 4.44 0.72 10.85
N GLU A 26 4.11 1.44 9.78
CA GLU A 26 2.74 1.83 9.47
C GLU A 26 2.21 1.07 8.24
N PHE A 27 0.89 1.07 8.11
CA PHE A 27 0.20 0.69 6.89
C PHE A 27 -0.98 1.62 6.66
N ALA A 28 -1.37 1.78 5.40
CA ALA A 28 -2.55 2.53 5.02
C ALA A 28 -3.37 1.75 4.00
N VAL A 29 -4.69 1.73 4.18
CA VAL A 29 -5.64 1.11 3.26
C VAL A 29 -6.57 2.20 2.71
N THR A 30 -6.77 2.21 1.40
CA THR A 30 -7.67 3.15 0.74
C THR A 30 -8.53 2.45 -0.32
N THR A 31 -9.54 3.16 -0.82
CA THR A 31 -10.46 2.70 -1.87
C THR A 31 -10.24 3.51 -3.14
N PRO A 32 -10.64 3.00 -4.32
CA PRO A 32 -10.64 3.78 -5.55
C PRO A 32 -11.54 5.03 -5.52
N HIS A 33 -12.44 5.13 -4.54
CA HIS A 33 -13.41 6.22 -4.39
C HIS A 33 -12.97 7.28 -3.37
N ASP A 34 -11.77 7.17 -2.80
CA ASP A 34 -11.24 8.20 -1.91
C ASP A 34 -11.00 9.50 -2.70
N LYS A 35 -11.72 10.56 -2.34
CA LYS A 35 -11.66 11.86 -3.03
C LYS A 35 -10.45 12.71 -2.65
N HIS A 36 -9.71 12.31 -1.61
CA HIS A 36 -8.58 13.05 -1.08
C HIS A 36 -7.25 12.40 -1.44
N LEU A 37 -7.25 11.09 -1.67
CA LEU A 37 -6.04 10.32 -1.96
C LEU A 37 -5.95 9.97 -3.44
N THR A 38 -4.78 10.21 -4.01
CA THR A 38 -4.43 9.83 -5.39
C THR A 38 -3.22 8.90 -5.43
N VAL A 39 -2.34 9.01 -4.43
CA VAL A 39 -1.13 8.20 -4.28
C VAL A 39 -0.99 7.79 -2.81
N VAL A 40 -0.65 6.52 -2.58
CA VAL A 40 -0.15 6.03 -1.30
C VAL A 40 1.27 5.53 -1.54
N GLY A 41 2.21 5.88 -0.67
CA GLY A 41 3.61 5.52 -0.87
C GLY A 41 4.42 5.51 0.42
N THR A 42 5.63 4.96 0.32
CA THR A 42 6.65 4.94 1.36
C THR A 42 8.01 5.02 0.67
N GLU A 43 9.05 5.49 1.36
CA GLU A 43 10.45 5.41 0.92
C GLU A 43 11.33 4.79 2.02
N ASP A 44 12.64 4.92 1.89
CA ASP A 44 13.67 4.51 2.86
C ASP A 44 13.71 3.01 3.22
N THR A 45 13.24 2.11 2.34
CA THR A 45 13.39 0.67 2.57
C THR A 45 14.75 0.12 2.16
N THR A 46 15.67 0.09 3.12
CA THR A 46 17.02 -0.47 2.95
C THR A 46 17.06 -1.98 3.28
N THR A 47 16.70 -2.34 4.51
CA THR A 47 16.59 -3.74 4.99
C THR A 47 15.16 -4.14 5.37
N CYS A 48 14.27 -3.15 5.46
CA CYS A 48 12.83 -3.32 5.61
C CYS A 48 12.17 -3.66 4.26
N SER A 49 10.90 -4.01 4.28
CA SER A 49 10.12 -4.41 3.11
C SER A 49 8.90 -3.51 2.90
N MET A 50 8.74 -2.98 1.69
CA MET A 50 7.50 -2.37 1.23
C MET A 50 6.56 -3.47 0.73
N VAL A 51 5.30 -3.45 1.15
CA VAL A 51 4.28 -4.40 0.70
C VAL A 51 3.08 -3.64 0.14
N VAL A 52 2.66 -4.05 -1.05
CA VAL A 52 1.40 -3.59 -1.66
C VAL A 52 0.45 -4.78 -1.72
N LEU A 53 -0.71 -4.67 -1.07
CA LEU A 53 -1.80 -5.65 -1.16
C LEU A 53 -3.01 -4.99 -1.78
N ARG A 54 -3.54 -5.57 -2.86
CA ARG A 54 -4.71 -5.04 -3.55
C ARG A 54 -5.76 -6.13 -3.71
N HIS A 55 -6.99 -5.82 -3.30
CA HIS A 55 -8.15 -6.62 -3.68
C HIS A 55 -8.54 -6.25 -5.13
N SER A 56 -8.46 -7.21 -6.06
CA SER A 56 -8.60 -6.91 -7.48
C SER A 56 -10.01 -6.58 -7.92
N GLY A 57 -11.04 -7.13 -7.27
CA GLY A 57 -12.45 -6.87 -7.63
C GLY A 57 -12.96 -5.50 -7.17
N SER A 58 -12.64 -5.12 -5.92
CA SER A 58 -13.05 -3.83 -5.34
C SER A 58 -12.06 -2.69 -5.59
N GLY A 59 -10.83 -3.02 -5.98
CA GLY A 59 -9.72 -2.06 -6.12
C GLY A 59 -9.17 -1.51 -4.79
N VAL A 60 -9.70 -1.92 -3.64
CA VAL A 60 -9.14 -1.57 -2.32
C VAL A 60 -7.67 -1.95 -2.27
N SER A 61 -6.84 -0.99 -1.89
CA SER A 61 -5.38 -1.12 -1.96
C SER A 61 -4.75 -0.69 -0.64
N CYS A 62 -3.74 -1.45 -0.21
CA CYS A 62 -2.95 -1.20 0.98
C CYS A 62 -1.48 -1.04 0.61
N VAL A 63 -0.81 -0.08 1.25
CA VAL A 63 0.66 0.03 1.31
C VAL A 63 1.09 -0.15 2.76
N ALA A 64 2.08 -0.99 3.01
CA ALA A 64 2.63 -1.23 4.34
C ALA A 64 4.16 -1.23 4.31
N HIS A 65 4.78 -0.75 5.39
CA HIS A 65 6.23 -0.73 5.56
C HIS A 65 6.64 -1.56 6.77
N PHE A 66 7.11 -2.78 6.52
CA PHE A 66 7.52 -3.72 7.56
C PHE A 66 9.03 -3.67 7.81
N ASP A 67 9.43 -3.63 9.09
CA ASP A 67 10.84 -3.70 9.50
C ASP A 67 11.22 -5.03 10.18
N GLY A 68 10.31 -6.01 10.15
CA GLY A 68 10.46 -7.30 10.82
C GLY A 68 9.85 -7.35 12.23
N SER A 69 9.55 -6.20 12.86
CA SER A 69 8.90 -6.16 14.16
C SER A 69 7.43 -6.56 14.05
N GLY A 70 6.99 -7.57 14.82
CA GLY A 70 5.58 -7.96 14.90
C GLY A 70 4.96 -8.39 13.56
N LEU A 71 5.78 -8.95 12.66
CA LEU A 71 5.42 -9.24 11.27
C LEU A 71 4.13 -10.04 11.13
N GLU A 72 3.97 -11.13 11.90
CA GLU A 72 2.77 -11.98 11.82
C GLU A 72 1.49 -11.18 12.10
N GLN A 73 1.47 -10.44 13.22
CA GLN A 73 0.32 -9.61 13.58
C GLN A 73 0.09 -8.48 12.57
N GLY A 74 1.17 -7.87 12.08
CA GLY A 74 1.10 -6.80 11.09
C GLY A 74 0.48 -7.28 9.77
N VAL A 75 0.89 -8.45 9.27
CA VAL A 75 0.32 -9.06 8.06
C VAL A 75 -1.16 -9.41 8.28
N VAL A 76 -1.51 -10.02 9.41
CA VAL A 76 -2.91 -10.32 9.74
C VAL A 76 -3.76 -9.05 9.75
N ASN A 77 -3.25 -7.96 10.35
CA ASN A 77 -3.95 -6.68 10.38
C ASN A 77 -4.15 -6.10 8.97
N VAL A 78 -3.12 -6.12 8.12
CA VAL A 78 -3.21 -5.63 6.73
C VAL A 78 -4.26 -6.40 5.94
N VAL A 79 -4.20 -7.74 5.96
CA VAL A 79 -5.16 -8.59 5.24
C VAL A 79 -6.59 -8.33 5.72
N ARG A 80 -6.79 -8.28 7.04
CA ARG A 80 -8.10 -8.02 7.63
C ARG A 80 -8.68 -6.68 7.19
N HIS A 81 -7.90 -5.59 7.24
CA HIS A 81 -8.41 -4.26 6.86
C HIS A 81 -8.73 -4.18 5.36
N VAL A 82 -7.93 -4.82 4.50
CA VAL A 82 -8.25 -4.90 3.06
C VAL A 82 -9.55 -5.67 2.84
N GLN A 83 -9.77 -6.78 3.53
CA GLN A 83 -11.01 -7.56 3.44
C GLN A 83 -12.21 -6.77 3.96
N ASP A 84 -12.14 -6.22 5.17
CA ASP A 84 -13.23 -5.47 5.81
C ASP A 84 -13.67 -4.28 4.94
N LEU A 85 -12.70 -3.55 4.35
CA LEU A 85 -13.03 -2.41 3.48
C LEU A 85 -13.56 -2.85 2.11
N SER A 86 -13.10 -3.98 1.58
CA SER A 86 -13.55 -4.50 0.27
C SER A 86 -15.01 -4.92 0.28
N MET A 87 -15.54 -5.39 1.41
CA MET A 87 -16.96 -5.77 1.53
C MET A 87 -17.93 -4.60 1.31
N ASN A 88 -17.45 -3.36 1.48
CA ASN A 88 -18.26 -2.14 1.36
C ASN A 88 -18.06 -1.42 0.02
N VAL A 89 -17.22 -1.95 -0.85
CA VAL A 89 -16.94 -1.38 -2.17
C VAL A 89 -17.45 -2.36 -3.22
N PRO A 90 -18.46 -1.97 -4.03
CA PRO A 90 -18.98 -2.83 -5.09
C PRO A 90 -17.86 -3.29 -6.02
N GLU A 91 -17.89 -4.57 -6.39
CA GLU A 91 -17.01 -5.08 -7.44
C GLU A 91 -17.44 -4.48 -8.79
N GLY A 92 -16.46 -4.15 -9.63
CA GLY A 92 -16.65 -3.56 -10.96
C GLY A 92 -15.83 -4.25 -12.03
#